data_AF-A0A970DYC0-F1
#
_entry.id   AF-A0A970DYC0-F1
#
_cell.length_a   1.000
_cell.length_b   1.000
_cell.length_c   1.000
_cell.angle_alpha   90.00
_cell.angle_beta   90.00
_cell.angle_gamma   90.00
#
_symmetry.space_group_name_H-M   'P 1'
#
loop_
_entity.id
_entity.type
_entity.pdbx_description
1 polymer ?
#
loop_
_entity_poly.entity_id
_entity_poly.type
_entity_poly.pdbx_seq_one_letter_code
_entity_poly.pdbx_strand_id
1 'polypeptide(L)'
;MRRQIFISLVLLGVVVLAVLQLTGGLTGPRPQNNGSQIRLTEFTPPNPAVVPGVGSLQTSLDFICREALEERWAVAAQEALRLENMWRNMQVKGPVLEIEESISRGIENLHLQILRRDIQGVLDTAEDLTAHFSQLRT
;
A
#
# COMPACT_ATOMS: atom_id res chain seq x y z
N MET A 1 0.88 -4.36 44.17
CA MET A 1 1.42 -3.01 43.86
C MET A 1 2.62 -2.99 42.89
N ARG A 2 3.27 -4.12 42.51
CA ARG A 2 4.35 -4.12 41.48
C ARG A 2 3.85 -4.05 40.02
N ARG A 3 2.60 -4.43 39.74
CA ARG A 3 2.01 -4.43 38.38
C ARG A 3 1.65 -3.05 37.83
N GLN A 4 1.34 -2.07 38.69
CA GLN A 4 0.98 -0.72 38.23
C GLN A 4 2.19 0.11 37.78
N ILE A 5 3.39 -0.18 38.29
CA ILE A 5 4.63 0.51 37.89
C ILE A 5 4.99 0.16 36.43
N PHE A 6 4.78 -1.09 36.02
CA PHE A 6 5.08 -1.53 34.64
C PHE A 6 4.17 -0.86 33.60
N ILE A 7 2.89 -0.66 33.90
CA ILE A 7 1.93 -0.05 32.97
C ILE A 7 2.26 1.42 32.72
N SER A 8 2.66 2.16 33.77
CA SER A 8 3.07 3.55 33.61
C SER A 8 4.35 3.71 32.78
N LEU A 9 5.26 2.73 32.83
CA LEU A 9 6.55 2.81 32.14
C LEU A 9 6.39 2.53 30.63
N VAL A 10 5.48 1.61 30.26
CA VAL A 10 5.13 1.34 28.85
C VAL A 10 4.40 2.54 28.22
N LEU A 11 3.47 3.15 28.94
CA LEU A 11 2.74 4.34 28.45
C LEU A 11 3.68 5.54 28.23
N LEU A 12 4.68 5.74 29.10
CA LEU A 12 5.67 6.80 28.92
C LEU A 12 6.55 6.56 27.67
N GLY A 13 6.92 5.29 27.40
CA GLY A 13 7.73 4.93 26.24
C GLY A 13 7.05 5.20 24.89
N VAL A 14 5.74 4.96 24.79
CA VAL A 14 4.97 5.21 23.55
C VAL A 14 4.87 6.71 23.24
N VAL A 15 4.75 7.56 24.26
CA VAL A 15 4.67 9.02 24.08
C VAL A 15 6.00 9.62 23.60
N VAL A 16 7.14 9.14 24.13
CA VAL A 16 8.47 9.64 23.70
C VAL A 16 8.78 9.25 22.25
N LEU A 17 8.38 8.05 21.82
CA LEU A 17 8.55 7.58 20.43
C LEU A 17 7.72 8.40 19.43
N ALA A 18 6.52 8.84 19.81
CA ALA A 18 5.69 9.70 18.96
C ALA A 18 6.29 11.11 18.78
N VAL A 19 6.92 11.68 19.81
CA VAL A 19 7.55 13.01 19.72
C VAL A 19 8.85 12.96 18.91
N LEU A 20 9.61 11.87 18.98
CA LEU A 20 10.87 11.74 18.22
C LEU A 20 10.65 11.60 16.71
N GLN A 21 9.57 10.93 16.28
CA GLN A 21 9.19 10.81 14.86
C GLN A 21 8.74 12.16 14.26
N LEU A 22 8.20 13.07 15.07
CA LEU A 22 7.80 14.42 14.65
C LEU A 22 8.94 15.45 14.68
N THR A 23 10.08 15.13 15.32
CA THR A 23 11.19 16.08 15.52
C THR A 23 12.54 15.59 14.97
N GLY A 24 12.63 14.36 14.46
CA GLY A 24 13.83 13.73 13.89
C GLY A 24 14.24 14.21 12.49
N GLY A 25 13.97 15.47 12.14
CA GLY A 25 14.64 16.14 11.02
C GLY A 25 16.05 16.56 11.44
N LEU A 26 17.00 15.63 11.38
CA LEU A 26 18.42 15.93 11.59
C LEU A 26 19.18 15.90 10.27
N THR A 27 19.42 17.08 9.68
CA THR A 27 20.57 17.31 8.81
C THR A 27 21.09 18.75 8.95
N GLY A 28 22.09 18.92 9.82
CA GLY A 28 23.32 19.68 9.57
C GLY A 28 23.30 21.23 9.52
N PRO A 29 24.42 21.91 9.86
CA PRO A 29 24.42 23.35 10.17
C PRO A 29 24.90 24.27 9.02
N ARG A 30 24.23 25.44 8.87
CA ARG A 30 24.62 26.83 8.41
C ARG A 30 25.60 27.00 7.20
N PRO A 31 25.58 28.08 6.36
CA PRO A 31 24.99 29.41 6.56
C PRO A 31 24.31 30.11 5.34
N GLN A 32 23.82 31.33 5.57
CA GLN A 32 23.34 32.30 4.56
C GLN A 32 24.40 32.57 3.46
N ASN A 33 23.99 32.64 2.18
CA ASN A 33 24.24 33.81 1.30
C ASN A 33 23.46 33.70 -0.02
N ASN A 34 23.13 34.88 -0.55
CA ASN A 34 22.53 35.23 -1.83
C ASN A 34 23.00 34.45 -3.06
N GLY A 35 22.10 34.33 -4.04
CA GLY A 35 22.49 34.23 -5.45
C GLY A 35 21.56 33.37 -6.28
N SER A 36 20.70 34.04 -7.05
CA SER A 36 20.11 33.60 -8.32
C SER A 36 20.27 32.13 -8.74
N GLN A 37 19.15 31.43 -8.82
CA GLN A 37 18.68 30.80 -10.07
C GLN A 37 17.36 30.10 -9.75
N ILE A 38 16.25 30.77 -10.03
CA ILE A 38 14.98 30.08 -10.23
C ILE A 38 15.14 29.31 -11.54
N ARG A 39 15.70 28.10 -11.44
CA ARG A 39 15.67 27.15 -12.55
C ARG A 39 14.24 26.63 -12.60
N LEU A 40 13.42 27.32 -13.38
CA LEU A 40 12.14 26.81 -13.87
C LEU A 40 12.48 25.56 -14.67
N THR A 41 12.55 24.41 -14.00
CA THR A 41 12.66 23.12 -14.67
C THR A 41 11.36 22.94 -15.42
N GLU A 42 11.43 23.26 -16.71
CA GLU A 42 10.67 22.69 -17.81
C GLU A 42 9.42 21.94 -17.34
N PHE A 43 8.28 22.60 -17.49
CA PHE A 43 6.99 21.94 -17.59
C PHE A 43 7.07 20.93 -18.73
N THR A 44 7.58 19.74 -18.41
CA THR A 44 7.24 18.53 -19.13
C THR A 44 5.73 18.41 -18.94
N PRO A 45 4.92 18.33 -20.01
CA PRO A 45 3.51 18.04 -19.86
C PRO A 45 3.41 16.82 -18.94
N PRO A 46 2.53 16.80 -17.93
CA PRO A 46 2.33 15.58 -17.16
C PRO A 46 2.06 14.49 -18.18
N ASN A 47 3.01 13.57 -18.34
CA ASN A 47 2.81 12.34 -19.09
C ASN A 47 1.48 11.80 -18.53
N PRO A 48 0.42 11.63 -19.34
CA PRO A 48 -0.86 11.21 -18.81
C PRO A 48 -0.57 10.00 -17.94
N ALA A 49 -0.84 10.12 -16.63
CA ALA A 49 -0.60 9.05 -15.69
C ALA A 49 -1.23 7.83 -16.32
N VAL A 50 -0.41 6.85 -16.72
CA VAL A 50 -0.91 5.63 -17.35
C VAL A 50 -1.86 5.05 -16.32
N VAL A 51 -3.15 5.21 -16.58
CA VAL A 51 -4.18 4.70 -15.68
C VAL A 51 -3.88 3.22 -15.57
N PRO A 52 -3.64 2.69 -14.36
CA PRO A 52 -3.36 1.27 -14.18
C PRO A 52 -4.42 0.49 -14.94
N GLY A 53 -4.01 -0.30 -15.93
CA GLY A 53 -4.94 -1.16 -16.65
C GLY A 53 -5.16 -2.45 -15.86
N VAL A 54 -6.16 -3.24 -16.25
CA VAL A 54 -6.41 -4.58 -15.71
C VAL A 54 -5.13 -5.45 -15.71
N GLY A 55 -4.26 -5.33 -16.72
CA GLY A 55 -2.98 -6.05 -16.76
C GLY A 55 -2.00 -5.69 -15.64
N SER A 56 -2.06 -4.47 -15.11
CA SER A 56 -1.22 -4.06 -13.96
C SER A 56 -1.71 -4.63 -12.64
N LEU A 57 -3.04 -4.81 -12.48
CA LEU A 57 -3.62 -5.52 -11.35
C LEU A 57 -3.19 -6.99 -11.36
N GLN A 58 -3.28 -7.65 -12.51
CA GLN A 58 -2.88 -9.06 -12.66
C GLN A 58 -1.40 -9.26 -12.34
N THR A 59 -0.52 -8.41 -12.88
CA THR A 59 0.92 -8.47 -12.59
C THR A 59 1.22 -8.35 -11.09
N SER A 60 0.49 -7.47 -10.40
CA SER A 60 0.64 -7.25 -8.96
C SER A 60 0.13 -8.43 -8.15
N LEU A 61 -0.98 -9.03 -8.57
CA LEU A 61 -1.52 -10.24 -7.97
C LEU A 61 -0.58 -11.45 -8.14
N ASP A 62 -0.02 -11.64 -9.34
CA ASP A 62 0.99 -12.67 -9.62
C ASP A 62 2.23 -12.51 -8.73
N PHE A 63 2.64 -11.26 -8.49
CA PHE A 63 3.76 -10.95 -7.61
C PHE A 63 3.44 -11.30 -6.15
N ILE A 64 2.24 -10.96 -5.67
CA ILE A 64 1.77 -11.33 -4.32
C ILE A 64 1.81 -12.85 -4.15
N CYS A 65 1.28 -13.61 -5.11
CA CYS A 65 1.27 -15.07 -5.07
C CYS A 65 2.70 -15.64 -4.99
N ARG A 66 3.61 -15.13 -5.82
CA ARG A 66 5.03 -15.54 -5.81
C ARG A 66 5.69 -15.27 -4.47
N GLU A 67 5.53 -14.06 -3.94
CA GLU A 67 6.13 -13.68 -2.65
C GLU A 67 5.52 -14.45 -1.48
N ALA A 68 4.23 -14.79 -1.54
CA ALA A 68 3.59 -15.67 -0.55
C ALA A 68 4.15 -17.10 -0.61
N LEU A 69 4.36 -17.65 -1.81
CA LEU A 69 5.00 -18.96 -2.02
C LEU A 69 6.46 -18.99 -1.53
N GLU A 70 7.16 -17.87 -1.63
CA GLU A 70 8.51 -17.69 -1.08
C GLU A 70 8.52 -17.35 0.43
N GLU A 71 7.36 -17.34 1.08
CA GLU A 71 7.16 -16.95 2.49
C GLU A 71 7.64 -15.52 2.82
N ARG A 72 7.75 -14.66 1.82
CA ARG A 72 8.16 -13.25 1.93
C ARG A 72 6.95 -12.37 2.25
N TRP A 73 6.28 -12.68 3.36
CA TRP A 73 5.00 -12.09 3.77
C TRP A 73 4.98 -10.57 3.87
N ALA A 74 6.08 -9.95 4.30
CA ALA A 74 6.17 -8.49 4.37
C ALA A 74 6.12 -7.83 2.98
N VAL A 75 6.76 -8.49 2.00
CA VAL A 75 6.78 -8.02 0.60
C VAL A 75 5.42 -8.26 -0.05
N ALA A 76 4.82 -9.43 0.18
CA ALA A 76 3.45 -9.72 -0.25
C ALA A 76 2.44 -8.70 0.31
N ALA A 77 2.54 -8.35 1.59
CA ALA A 77 1.67 -7.35 2.22
C ALA A 77 1.86 -5.95 1.61
N GLN A 78 3.10 -5.55 1.33
CA GLN A 78 3.39 -4.28 0.68
C GLN A 78 2.79 -4.22 -0.73
N GLU A 79 2.93 -5.30 -1.52
CA GLU A 79 2.35 -5.34 -2.86
C GLU A 79 0.82 -5.40 -2.81
N ALA A 80 0.20 -6.06 -1.83
CA ALA A 80 -1.26 -6.03 -1.66
C ALA A 80 -1.79 -4.61 -1.41
N LEU A 81 -1.07 -3.78 -0.64
CA LEU A 81 -1.43 -2.36 -0.47
C LEU A 81 -1.31 -1.59 -1.79
N ARG A 82 -0.32 -1.93 -2.61
CA ARG A 82 -0.16 -1.33 -3.94
C ARG A 82 -1.30 -1.75 -4.87
N LEU A 83 -1.70 -3.02 -4.85
CA LEU A 83 -2.84 -3.56 -5.59
C LEU A 83 -4.12 -2.80 -5.24
N GLU A 84 -4.40 -2.64 -3.95
CA GLU A 84 -5.57 -1.90 -3.46
C GLU A 84 -5.55 -0.44 -3.92
N ASN A 85 -4.38 0.22 -3.88
CA ASN A 85 -4.23 1.59 -4.37
C ASN A 85 -4.47 1.71 -5.88
N MET A 86 -3.95 0.76 -6.66
CA MET A 86 -4.22 0.73 -8.10
C MET A 86 -5.72 0.58 -8.35
N TRP A 87 -6.36 -0.39 -7.69
CA TRP A 87 -7.79 -0.63 -7.79
C TRP A 87 -8.62 0.63 -7.48
N ARG A 88 -8.37 1.28 -6.34
CA ARG A 88 -9.03 2.54 -5.97
C ARG A 88 -8.85 3.65 -7.01
N ASN A 89 -7.68 3.74 -7.64
CA ASN A 89 -7.41 4.75 -8.65
C ASN A 89 -8.14 4.49 -9.98
N MET A 90 -8.53 3.23 -10.26
CA MET A 90 -9.34 2.88 -11.43
C MET A 90 -10.84 3.10 -11.22
N GLN A 91 -11.31 3.10 -9.97
CA GLN A 91 -12.73 3.29 -9.67
C GLN A 91 -13.19 4.68 -10.15
N VAL A 92 -14.18 4.70 -11.02
CA VAL A 92 -14.82 5.93 -11.47
C VAL A 92 -15.83 6.37 -10.42
N LYS A 93 -15.94 7.67 -10.17
CA LYS A 93 -16.97 8.21 -9.30
C LYS A 93 -18.35 7.99 -9.94
N GLY A 94 -19.12 7.06 -9.40
CA GLY A 94 -20.44 6.68 -9.91
C GLY A 94 -21.11 5.60 -9.05
N PRO A 95 -22.26 5.06 -9.50
CA PRO A 95 -22.89 3.91 -8.87
C PRO A 95 -21.93 2.72 -8.86
N VAL A 96 -21.66 2.14 -7.69
CA VAL A 96 -20.77 0.99 -7.53
C VAL A 96 -21.41 -0.22 -8.19
N LEU A 97 -20.67 -0.88 -9.07
CA LEU A 97 -21.11 -2.11 -9.72
C LEU A 97 -20.86 -3.33 -8.79
N GLU A 98 -21.69 -4.37 -8.92
CA GLU A 98 -21.53 -5.62 -8.15
C GLU A 98 -20.13 -6.23 -8.30
N ILE A 99 -19.56 -6.13 -9.51
CA ILE A 99 -18.21 -6.59 -9.79
C ILE A 99 -17.15 -5.76 -9.05
N GLU A 100 -17.34 -4.45 -8.93
CA GLU A 100 -16.41 -3.58 -8.22
C GLU A 100 -16.42 -3.86 -6.72
N GLU A 101 -17.60 -4.12 -6.16
CA GLU A 101 -17.75 -4.54 -4.76
C GLU A 101 -17.10 -5.91 -4.53
N SER A 102 -17.29 -6.85 -5.45
CA SER A 102 -16.70 -8.20 -5.37
C SER A 102 -15.17 -8.16 -5.45
N ILE A 103 -14.60 -7.31 -6.30
CA ILE A 103 -13.15 -7.07 -6.34
C ILE A 103 -12.66 -6.44 -5.04
N SER A 104 -13.36 -5.43 -4.53
CA SER A 104 -12.96 -4.76 -3.28
C SER A 104 -12.93 -5.74 -2.10
N ARG A 105 -13.97 -6.56 -1.97
CA ARG A 105 -14.01 -7.65 -0.97
C ARG A 105 -12.93 -8.71 -1.18
N GLY A 106 -12.63 -9.05 -2.43
CA GLY A 106 -11.54 -9.98 -2.76
C GLY A 106 -10.18 -9.45 -2.32
N ILE A 107 -9.91 -8.15 -2.54
CA ILE A 107 -8.66 -7.51 -2.10
C ILE A 107 -8.58 -7.46 -0.56
N GLU A 108 -9.69 -7.14 0.13
CA GLU A 108 -9.76 -7.20 1.59
C GLU A 108 -9.47 -8.62 2.12
N ASN A 109 -10.09 -9.64 1.52
CA ASN A 109 -9.84 -11.02 1.89
C ASN A 109 -8.36 -11.40 1.65
N LEU A 110 -7.78 -10.98 0.53
CA LEU A 110 -6.37 -11.22 0.22
C LEU A 110 -5.45 -10.66 1.32
N HIS A 111 -5.73 -9.45 1.81
CA HIS A 111 -5.02 -8.88 2.95
C HIS A 111 -5.13 -9.76 4.21
N LEU A 112 -6.32 -10.28 4.52
CA LEU A 112 -6.52 -11.17 5.65
C LEU A 112 -5.73 -12.48 5.51
N GLN A 113 -5.69 -13.06 4.31
CA GLN A 113 -4.95 -14.30 4.07
C GLN A 113 -3.43 -14.09 4.18
N ILE A 114 -2.91 -12.97 3.68
CA ILE A 114 -1.51 -12.59 3.85
C ILE A 114 -1.18 -12.38 5.34
N LEU A 115 -2.04 -11.70 6.10
CA LEU A 115 -1.84 -11.49 7.54
C LEU A 115 -1.83 -12.81 8.33
N ARG A 116 -2.68 -13.76 7.92
CA ARG A 116 -2.73 -15.12 8.48
C ARG A 116 -1.59 -16.01 8.00
N ARG A 117 -0.83 -15.58 6.98
CA ARG A 117 0.20 -16.36 6.29
C ARG A 117 -0.35 -17.66 5.70
N ASP A 118 -1.58 -17.58 5.18
CA ASP A 118 -2.27 -18.70 4.57
C ASP A 118 -1.97 -18.73 3.06
N ILE A 119 -1.02 -19.59 2.65
CA ILE A 119 -0.63 -19.72 1.23
C ILE A 119 -1.84 -20.13 0.38
N GLN A 120 -2.62 -21.12 0.82
CA GLN A 120 -3.76 -21.61 0.04
C GLN A 120 -4.84 -20.53 -0.05
N GLY A 121 -5.16 -19.88 1.07
CA GLY A 121 -6.09 -18.75 1.08
C GLY A 121 -5.67 -17.61 0.15
N VAL A 122 -4.36 -17.30 0.05
CA VAL A 122 -3.83 -16.31 -0.89
C VAL A 122 -4.06 -16.74 -2.34
N LEU A 123 -3.74 -17.99 -2.69
CA LEU A 123 -3.89 -18.50 -4.04
C LEU A 123 -5.35 -18.57 -4.47
N ASP A 124 -6.24 -19.09 -3.63
CA ASP A 124 -7.69 -19.18 -3.89
C ASP A 124 -8.28 -17.78 -4.11
N THR A 125 -7.93 -16.84 -3.24
CA THR A 125 -8.41 -15.45 -3.37
C THR A 125 -7.85 -14.78 -4.63
N ALA A 126 -6.62 -15.11 -5.02
CA ALA A 126 -6.03 -14.59 -6.24
C ALA A 126 -6.70 -15.17 -7.50
N GLU A 127 -7.11 -16.43 -7.48
CA GLU A 127 -7.89 -17.04 -8.58
C GLU A 127 -9.23 -16.31 -8.75
N ASP A 128 -9.97 -16.09 -7.65
CA ASP A 128 -11.23 -15.35 -7.67
C ASP A 128 -11.06 -13.92 -8.20
N LEU A 129 -10.03 -13.21 -7.74
CA LEU A 129 -9.71 -11.86 -8.22
C LEU A 129 -9.34 -11.85 -9.71
N THR A 130 -8.61 -12.87 -10.17
CA THR A 130 -8.25 -13.02 -11.58
C THR A 130 -9.50 -13.15 -12.44
N ALA A 131 -10.48 -13.95 -11.99
CA ALA A 131 -11.75 -14.10 -12.67
C ALA A 131 -12.51 -12.77 -12.75
N HIS A 132 -12.61 -12.01 -11.65
CA HIS A 132 -13.26 -10.70 -11.67
C HIS A 132 -12.54 -9.69 -12.57
N PHE A 133 -11.20 -9.63 -12.53
CA PHE A 133 -10.42 -8.76 -13.40
C PHE A 133 -10.62 -9.09 -14.88
N SER A 134 -10.81 -10.35 -15.25
CA SER A 134 -11.08 -10.75 -16.64
C SER A 134 -12.41 -10.20 -17.15
N GLN A 135 -13.43 -10.10 -16.29
CA GLN A 135 -14.74 -9.56 -16.62
C GLN A 135 -14.73 -8.02 -16.77
N LEU A 136 -13.77 -7.32 -16.17
CA LEU A 136 -13.58 -5.88 -16.41
C LEU A 136 -13.00 -5.54 -17.79
N ARG A 137 -12.43 -6.53 -18.48
CA ARG A 137 -11.83 -6.35 -19.81
C ARG A 137 -12.87 -6.39 -20.94
N THR A 138 -14.01 -7.05 -20.69
CA THR A 138 -15.11 -7.23 -21.64
C THR A 138 -16.08 -6.07 -21.61
#